data_AF-A0A1J5QA84-F1
#
_entry.id   AF-A0A1J5QA84-F1
#
_cell.length_a   1.000
_cell.length_b   1.000
_cell.length_c   1.000
_cell.angle_alpha   90.00
_cell.angle_beta   90.00
_cell.angle_gamma   90.00
#
_symmetry.space_group_name_H-M   'P 1'
#
loop_
_entity.id
_entity.type
_entity.pdbx_description
1 polymer ?
#
loop_
_entity_poly.entity_id
_entity_poly.type
_entity_poly.pdbx_seq_one_letter_code
_entity_poly.pdbx_strand_id
1 'polypeptide(L)'
;MTFDRALNILRLAAQVPDTVPVLETDAPDIPPVWLYQPRSVRPDVPKTPNSPAELPRIAQTLAELRGWTLEQTAEQTTANALRALPRLEQALDCKAPPISG
;
A
#
# COMPACT_ATOMS: atom_id res chain seq x y z
N MET A 1 -4.16 2.95 -7.18
CA MET A 1 -3.05 2.74 -8.15
C MET A 1 -3.09 1.38 -8.84
N THR A 2 -3.80 0.39 -8.31
CA THR A 2 -3.81 -0.97 -8.88
C THR A 2 -4.84 -1.15 -10.00
N PHE A 3 -5.70 -0.16 -10.26
CA PHE A 3 -6.69 -0.19 -11.35
C PHE A 3 -6.24 0.72 -12.49
N ASP A 4 -6.03 0.15 -13.68
CA ASP A 4 -5.49 0.87 -14.84
C ASP A 4 -6.40 2.02 -15.32
N ARG A 5 -7.70 1.94 -15.03
CA ARG A 5 -8.67 3.01 -15.38
C ARG A 5 -8.59 4.23 -14.47
N ALA A 6 -7.86 4.15 -13.35
CA ALA A 6 -7.72 5.24 -12.38
C ALA A 6 -6.62 6.24 -12.82
N LEU A 7 -6.75 6.81 -14.02
CA LEU A 7 -5.69 7.56 -14.70
C LEU A 7 -5.14 8.73 -13.88
N ASN A 8 -5.99 9.49 -13.17
CA ASN A 8 -5.51 10.60 -12.34
C ASN A 8 -4.69 10.12 -11.13
N ILE A 9 -5.10 9.00 -10.51
CA ILE A 9 -4.36 8.41 -9.39
C ILE A 9 -3.01 7.88 -9.88
N LEU A 10 -2.97 7.20 -11.02
CA LEU A 10 -1.73 6.70 -11.62
C LEU A 10 -0.77 7.85 -11.95
N ARG A 11 -1.29 8.91 -12.59
CA ARG A 11 -0.51 10.12 -12.91
C ARG A 11 0.08 10.76 -11.65
N LEU A 12 -0.73 10.96 -10.62
CA LEU A 12 -0.26 11.53 -9.35
C LEU A 12 0.78 10.64 -8.70
N ALA A 13 0.51 9.34 -8.58
CA ALA A 13 1.44 8.37 -8.00
C ALA A 13 2.80 8.38 -8.72
N ALA A 14 2.83 8.60 -10.03
CA ALA A 14 4.06 8.68 -10.82
C ALA A 14 4.80 10.03 -10.72
N GLN A 15 4.09 11.15 -10.50
CA GLN A 15 4.64 12.50 -10.72
C GLN A 15 4.82 13.35 -9.46
N VAL A 16 4.21 12.99 -8.33
CA VAL A 16 4.43 13.74 -7.09
C VAL A 16 5.90 13.66 -6.65
N PRO A 17 6.41 14.66 -5.90
CA PRO A 17 7.76 14.60 -5.34
C PRO A 17 7.97 13.35 -4.49
N ASP A 18 9.19 12.82 -4.48
CA ASP A 18 9.59 11.57 -3.82
C ASP A 18 9.21 11.52 -2.33
N THR A 19 9.15 12.69 -1.69
CA THR A 19 8.80 12.82 -0.27
C THR A 19 7.29 12.72 0.01
N VAL A 20 6.43 12.67 -1.01
CA VAL A 20 4.98 12.70 -0.86
C VAL A 20 4.34 11.31 -0.69
N PRO A 21 4.71 10.27 -1.46
CA PRO A 21 4.01 8.98 -1.41
C PRO A 21 4.09 8.30 -0.04
N VAL A 22 2.92 7.85 0.44
CA VAL A 22 2.74 6.90 1.53
C VAL A 22 1.90 5.73 1.02
N LEU A 23 2.07 4.54 1.58
CA LEU A 23 1.33 3.35 1.18
C LEU A 23 0.50 2.79 2.33
N GLU A 24 -0.75 2.46 2.03
CA GLU A 24 -1.67 1.78 2.92
C GLU A 24 -2.54 0.80 2.12
N THR A 25 -3.14 -0.18 2.82
CA THR A 25 -4.07 -1.12 2.19
C THR A 25 -5.52 -0.71 2.37
N ASP A 26 -5.87 0.14 3.35
CA ASP A 26 -7.26 0.40 3.76
C ASP A 26 -8.04 -0.90 4.10
N ALA A 27 -7.33 -1.96 4.52
CA ALA A 27 -7.95 -3.24 4.82
C ALA A 27 -8.94 -3.13 6.00
N PRO A 28 -10.09 -3.84 5.93
CA PRO A 28 -10.46 -4.87 4.93
C PRO A 28 -11.06 -4.32 3.63
N ASP A 29 -11.17 -3.00 3.49
CA ASP A 29 -11.84 -2.30 2.40
C ASP A 29 -10.93 -2.13 1.16
N ILE A 30 -11.53 -1.63 0.07
CA ILE A 30 -10.89 -1.32 -1.22
C ILE A 30 -9.86 -2.37 -1.69
N PRO A 31 -10.31 -3.57 -2.12
CA PRO A 31 -9.39 -4.59 -2.61
C PRO A 31 -8.66 -4.14 -3.89
N PRO A 32 -7.37 -4.48 -4.05
CA PRO A 32 -6.65 -4.23 -5.30
C PRO A 32 -7.24 -5.02 -6.47
N VAL A 33 -6.94 -4.61 -7.71
CA VAL A 33 -7.56 -5.19 -8.92
C VAL A 33 -7.41 -6.72 -9.02
N TRP A 34 -6.31 -7.29 -8.52
CA TRP A 34 -6.07 -8.73 -8.58
C TRP A 34 -6.94 -9.55 -7.61
N LEU A 35 -7.53 -8.90 -6.60
CA LEU A 35 -8.56 -9.50 -5.74
C LEU A 35 -9.98 -9.22 -6.24
N TYR A 36 -10.13 -8.38 -7.28
CA TYR A 36 -11.43 -8.07 -7.85
C TYR A 36 -11.96 -9.23 -8.68
N GLN A 37 -13.13 -9.76 -8.29
CA GLN A 37 -13.85 -10.78 -9.03
C GLN A 37 -15.21 -10.21 -9.47
N PRO A 38 -15.50 -10.09 -10.78
CA PRO A 38 -16.77 -9.52 -11.24
C PRO A 38 -17.95 -10.37 -10.79
N ARG A 39 -18.95 -9.73 -10.17
CA ARG A 39 -20.16 -10.42 -9.69
C ARG A 39 -20.98 -11.06 -10.82
N SER A 40 -20.82 -10.58 -12.05
CA SER A 40 -21.42 -11.17 -13.26
C SER A 40 -20.84 -12.53 -13.62
N VAL A 41 -19.63 -12.86 -13.15
CA VAL A 41 -18.93 -14.12 -13.46
C VAL A 41 -19.15 -15.15 -12.33
N ARG A 42 -19.22 -14.69 -11.08
CA ARG A 42 -19.42 -15.52 -9.89
C ARG A 42 -20.35 -14.81 -8.90
N PRO A 43 -21.68 -14.90 -9.07
CA PRO A 43 -22.62 -14.19 -8.18
C PRO A 43 -22.65 -14.77 -6.76
N ASP A 44 -22.32 -16.05 -6.61
CA ASP A 44 -22.43 -16.81 -5.36
C ASP A 44 -21.10 -16.87 -4.57
N VAL A 45 -20.00 -16.36 -5.14
CA VAL A 45 -18.70 -16.34 -4.47
C VAL A 45 -18.57 -15.04 -3.67
N PRO A 46 -18.29 -15.11 -2.34
CA PRO A 46 -18.03 -13.93 -1.54
C PRO A 46 -16.82 -13.13 -2.07
N LYS A 47 -16.86 -11.82 -1.88
CA LYS A 47 -15.70 -10.97 -2.19
C LYS A 47 -14.51 -11.37 -1.32
N THR A 48 -13.33 -11.45 -1.90
CA THR A 48 -12.08 -11.53 -1.14
C THR A 48 -11.79 -10.16 -0.53
N PRO A 49 -11.74 -10.02 0.81
CA PRO A 49 -11.43 -8.75 1.45
C PRO A 49 -9.97 -8.38 1.22
N ASN A 50 -9.66 -7.09 1.32
CA ASN A 50 -8.28 -6.67 1.34
C ASN A 50 -7.61 -7.05 2.67
N SER A 51 -6.29 -7.14 2.70
CA SER A 51 -5.54 -7.40 3.92
C SER A 51 -4.20 -6.66 3.91
N PRO A 52 -3.57 -6.42 5.08
CA PRO A 52 -2.23 -5.85 5.14
C PRO A 52 -1.18 -6.66 4.36
N ALA A 53 -1.41 -7.95 4.11
CA ALA A 53 -0.52 -8.80 3.34
C ALA A 53 -0.42 -8.39 1.85
N GLU A 54 -1.34 -7.57 1.35
CA GLU A 54 -1.32 -7.07 -0.03
C GLU A 54 -0.34 -5.89 -0.21
N LEU A 55 0.13 -5.27 0.89
CA LEU A 55 0.97 -4.08 0.85
C LEU A 55 2.25 -4.25 0.00
N PRO A 56 3.00 -5.38 0.07
CA PRO A 56 4.20 -5.55 -0.76
C PRO A 56 3.90 -5.53 -2.26
N ARG A 57 2.76 -6.08 -2.69
CA ARG A 57 2.36 -6.08 -4.11
C ARG A 57 1.84 -4.71 -4.55
N ILE A 58 1.19 -3.98 -3.66
CA ILE A 58 0.83 -2.58 -3.91
C ILE A 58 2.10 -1.72 -4.04
N ALA A 59 3.10 -1.94 -3.18
CA ALA A 59 4.40 -1.26 -3.26
C ALA A 59 5.11 -1.55 -4.59
N GLN A 60 5.07 -2.79 -5.08
CA GLN A 60 5.58 -3.15 -6.40
C GLN A 60 4.91 -2.34 -7.53
N THR A 61 3.60 -2.09 -7.43
CA THR A 61 2.88 -1.25 -8.41
C THR A 61 3.40 0.20 -8.40
N LEU A 62 3.66 0.76 -7.20
CA LEU A 62 4.23 2.11 -7.09
C LEU A 62 5.67 2.15 -7.64
N ALA A 63 6.47 1.13 -7.34
CA ALA A 63 7.85 1.01 -7.81
C ALA A 63 7.93 1.05 -9.34
N GLU A 64 7.07 0.28 -10.01
CA GLU A 64 6.95 0.25 -11.47
C GLU A 64 6.57 1.60 -12.07
N LEU A 65 5.61 2.31 -11.45
CA LEU A 65 5.19 3.65 -11.90
C LEU A 65 6.31 4.70 -11.76
N ARG A 66 7.26 4.48 -10.85
CA ARG A 66 8.30 5.43 -10.47
C ARG A 66 9.68 5.09 -11.01
N GLY A 67 9.87 3.89 -11.54
CA GLY A 67 11.19 3.37 -11.90
C GLY A 67 12.08 3.14 -10.68
N TRP A 68 11.48 2.89 -9.51
CA TRP A 68 12.18 2.58 -8.26
C TRP A 68 12.37 1.08 -8.09
N THR A 69 13.32 0.69 -7.24
CA THR A 69 13.34 -0.67 -6.70
C THR A 69 12.28 -0.83 -5.60
N LEU A 70 11.91 -2.07 -5.29
CA LEU A 70 11.00 -2.33 -4.17
C LEU A 70 11.60 -1.87 -2.82
N GLU A 71 12.91 -2.03 -2.65
CA GLU A 71 13.65 -1.57 -1.47
C GLU A 71 13.60 -0.04 -1.33
N GLN A 72 13.93 0.70 -2.40
CA GLN A 72 13.81 2.16 -2.42
C GLN A 72 12.38 2.64 -2.14
N THR A 73 11.39 1.92 -2.68
CA THR A 73 9.98 2.22 -2.43
C THR A 73 9.62 2.04 -0.96
N ALA A 74 10.08 0.96 -0.32
CA ALA A 74 9.88 0.71 1.09
C ALA A 74 10.56 1.79 1.95
N GLU A 75 11.81 2.12 1.66
CA GLU A 75 12.55 3.17 2.37
C GLU A 75 11.84 4.53 2.28
N GLN A 76 11.53 4.98 1.06
CA GLN A 76 10.96 6.28 0.82
C GLN A 76 9.56 6.41 1.43
N THR A 77 8.69 5.42 1.22
CA THR A 77 7.31 5.45 1.73
C THR A 77 7.27 5.30 3.25
N THR A 78 8.18 4.54 3.87
CA THR A 78 8.31 4.45 5.32
C THR A 78 8.75 5.79 5.91
N ALA A 79 9.80 6.40 5.37
CA ALA A 79 10.29 7.71 5.80
C ALA A 79 9.19 8.79 5.65
N ASN A 80 8.43 8.75 4.55
CA ASN A 80 7.33 9.67 4.32
C ASN A 80 6.18 9.46 5.31
N ALA A 81 5.83 8.21 5.62
CA ALA A 81 4.79 7.89 6.58
C ALA A 81 5.16 8.37 8.00
N LEU A 82 6.39 8.13 8.44
CA LEU A 82 6.88 8.60 9.74
C LEU A 82 6.89 10.13 9.82
N ARG A 83 7.28 10.82 8.73
CA ARG A 83 7.24 12.28 8.65
C ARG A 83 5.81 12.83 8.66
N ALA A 84 4.88 12.18 7.99
CA ALA A 84 3.46 12.58 7.92
C ALA A 84 2.71 12.28 9.23
N LEU A 85 3.11 11.21 9.93
CA LEU A 85 2.51 10.75 11.18
C LEU A 85 3.59 10.63 12.27
N PRO A 86 4.05 11.73 12.89
CA PRO A 86 5.15 11.69 13.87
C PRO A 86 4.90 10.79 15.10
N ARG A 87 3.63 10.50 15.42
CA ARG A 87 3.24 9.58 16.50
C ARG A 87 3.27 8.11 16.09
N LEU A 88 3.42 7.81 14.80
CA LEU A 88 3.52 6.44 14.28
C LEU A 88 4.80 5.78 14.77
N GLU A 89 5.92 6.51 14.80
CA GLU A 89 7.20 6.03 15.34
C GLU A 89 7.03 5.50 16.76
N GLN A 90 6.42 6.31 17.64
CA GLN A 90 6.12 5.92 19.02
C GLN A 90 5.22 4.68 19.11
N ALA A 91 4.23 4.56 18.20
CA ALA A 91 3.33 3.40 18.17
C ALA A 91 4.03 2.11 17.69
N LEU A 92 5.04 2.23 16.82
CA LEU A 92 5.88 1.11 16.39
C LEU A 92 6.83 0.67 17.51
N ASP A 93 7.40 1.63 18.24
CA ASP A 93 8.28 1.37 19.38
C ASP A 93 7.56 0.74 20.58
N CYS A 94 6.32 1.15 20.84
CA CYS A 94 5.50 0.61 21.92
C CYS A 94 5.04 -0.85 21.71
N LYS A 95 5.36 -1.48 20.56
CA LYS A 95 4.95 -2.85 20.23
C LYS A 95 6.03 -3.92 20.42
N ALA A 96 7.25 -3.57 20.86
CA ALA A 96 8.26 -4.55 21.24
C ALA A 96 8.12 -4.94 22.72
N PRO A 97 7.69 -6.17 23.09
CA PRO A 97 8.05 -6.67 24.41
C PRO A 97 9.57 -6.89 24.45
N PRO A 98 10.23 -6.73 25.62
CA PRO A 98 11.59 -7.21 25.77
C PRO A 98 11.57 -8.73 25.52
N ILE A 99 12.43 -9.19 24.60
CA ILE A 99 12.85 -10.59 24.58
C ILE A 99 13.66 -10.80 25.86
N SER A 100 12.96 -11.18 26.94
CA SER A 100 13.56 -11.80 28.11
C SER A 100 13.61 -13.31 27.86
N GLY A 101 14.82 -13.87 27.87
CA GLY A 101 15.10 -15.29 27.77
C GLY A 101 16.47 -15.56 27.17
#